data_AF-A0A7C7KX10-F1
#
_entry.id   AF-A0A7C7KX10-F1
#
_cell.length_a   1.000
_cell.length_b   1.000
_cell.length_c   1.000
_cell.angle_alpha   90.00
_cell.angle_beta   90.00
_cell.angle_gamma   90.00
#
_symmetry.space_group_name_H-M   'P 1'
#
loop_
_entity.id
_entity.type
_entity.pdbx_description
1 polymer ?
#
loop_
_entity_poly.entity_id
_entity_poly.type
_entity_poly.pdbx_seq_one_letter_code
_entity_poly.pdbx_strand_id
1 'polypeptide(L)'
;MPGIDWFDHEWDAVAHNAKVLARVAKRGGCVGLMFDPEQYGNQRIWTYSALPEAVKTRIPKEKYVAKVMERGMQFMRAINSEFPDVKILCLFGPALALDGRGERYDLLAPFLEGMCRVATPGTEIIDGYEQSYPYRTEPAFREAREKMKVRSRRLFRDKSAFDRVMRVGFGLWLDYNSGRIGWHPDEPEKNHFQPETFQTAVHYALSYSDGYVWIYSQQLNWWTGRNVSEAYELAMRKARKAPGKIAPPKRVRKPKGRYIPRAKEQRGYDDESTFGDLLKTHEILFDFPAKGWLFRPDPEDRGIKEKWYRVDLDEADWSPIEIKKFWEEQGWDYDGVAWYRTRFVVPQIPKGRKIFLVVGAADESATVWLNGERIGVHDIGEAGWTKRFS
;
A
#
# COMPACT_ATOMS: atom_id res chain seq x y z
N MET A 1 18.73 12.96 -16.32
CA MET A 1 19.35 14.21 -16.83
C MET A 1 20.57 14.50 -15.96
N PRO A 2 21.82 14.45 -16.45
CA PRO A 2 22.94 14.79 -15.61
C PRO A 2 23.00 16.28 -15.29
N GLY A 3 23.02 16.64 -14.01
CA GLY A 3 23.53 17.95 -13.56
C GLY A 3 22.58 19.13 -13.49
N ILE A 4 21.25 18.95 -13.45
CA ILE A 4 20.33 20.09 -13.25
C ILE A 4 20.54 20.71 -11.87
N ASP A 5 21.00 21.96 -11.85
CA ASP A 5 20.85 22.89 -10.73
C ASP A 5 19.59 23.73 -10.95
N TRP A 6 18.75 23.87 -9.94
CA TRP A 6 17.54 24.70 -10.01
C TRP A 6 17.84 26.18 -10.27
N PHE A 7 19.07 26.62 -9.98
CA PHE A 7 19.58 27.96 -10.25
C PHE A 7 20.28 28.09 -11.60
N ASP A 8 20.38 27.01 -12.37
CA ASP A 8 21.06 27.03 -13.66
C ASP A 8 20.34 27.97 -14.65
N HIS A 9 21.15 28.71 -15.41
CA HIS A 9 20.71 29.52 -16.55
C HIS A 9 20.16 28.67 -17.71
N GLU A 10 20.56 27.39 -17.82
CA GLU A 10 20.08 26.48 -18.86
C GLU A 10 18.65 25.96 -18.64
N TRP A 11 17.95 26.40 -17.58
CA TRP A 11 16.55 26.03 -17.34
C TRP A 11 15.63 26.31 -18.52
N ASP A 12 15.95 27.31 -19.35
CA ASP A 12 15.19 27.62 -20.57
C ASP A 12 15.17 26.44 -21.55
N ALA A 13 16.23 25.64 -21.62
CA ALA A 13 16.26 24.41 -22.42
C ALA A 13 15.29 23.36 -21.88
N VAL A 14 15.20 23.20 -20.55
CA VAL A 14 14.24 22.30 -19.90
C VAL A 14 12.81 22.73 -20.20
N ALA A 15 12.49 24.01 -20.03
CA ALA A 15 11.17 24.56 -20.32
C ALA A 15 10.82 24.46 -21.82
N HIS A 16 11.79 24.72 -22.71
CA HIS A 16 11.60 24.56 -24.15
C HIS A 16 11.29 23.10 -24.52
N ASN A 17 12.03 22.13 -23.96
CA ASN A 17 11.79 20.71 -24.21
C ASN A 17 10.40 20.27 -23.72
N ALA A 18 9.97 20.75 -22.55
CA ALA A 18 8.63 20.49 -22.04
C ALA A 18 7.54 21.05 -22.97
N LYS A 19 7.75 22.26 -23.52
CA LYS A 19 6.87 22.87 -24.52
C LYS A 19 6.78 22.03 -25.79
N VAL A 20 7.93 21.60 -26.34
CA VAL A 20 7.99 20.76 -27.54
C VAL A 20 7.26 19.43 -27.31
N LEU A 21 7.51 18.77 -26.17
CA LEU A 21 6.84 17.53 -25.80
C LEU A 21 5.32 17.71 -25.72
N ALA A 22 4.84 18.78 -25.07
CA ALA A 22 3.42 19.10 -24.96
C ALA A 22 2.76 19.32 -26.34
N ARG A 23 3.44 20.04 -27.24
CA ARG A 23 2.99 20.25 -28.62
C ARG A 23 2.86 18.93 -29.38
N VAL A 24 3.88 18.07 -29.30
CA VAL A 24 3.88 16.76 -29.98
C VAL A 24 2.75 15.88 -29.43
N ALA A 25 2.61 15.79 -28.10
CA ALA A 25 1.57 15.00 -27.46
C ALA A 25 0.16 15.45 -27.89
N LYS A 26 -0.10 16.75 -27.87
CA LYS A 26 -1.39 17.30 -28.32
C LYS A 26 -1.68 17.00 -29.79
N ARG A 27 -0.68 17.20 -30.67
CA ARG A 27 -0.83 16.92 -32.11
C ARG A 27 -0.99 15.42 -32.40
N GLY A 28 -0.40 14.57 -31.57
CA GLY A 28 -0.55 13.11 -31.63
C GLY A 28 -1.88 12.59 -31.08
N GLY A 29 -2.77 13.46 -30.58
CA GLY A 29 -4.04 13.04 -29.99
C GLY A 29 -3.94 12.45 -28.58
N CYS A 30 -2.79 12.58 -27.93
CA CYS A 30 -2.66 12.22 -26.52
C CYS A 30 -3.52 13.17 -25.67
N VAL A 31 -4.07 12.66 -24.56
CA VAL A 31 -4.82 13.47 -23.57
C VAL A 31 -3.91 14.16 -22.54
N GLY A 32 -2.61 13.85 -22.56
CA GLY A 32 -1.73 14.20 -21.46
C GLY A 32 -0.27 13.83 -21.67
N LEU A 33 0.51 14.01 -20.61
CA LEU A 33 1.91 13.67 -20.48
C LEU A 33 2.13 12.81 -19.23
N MET A 34 3.16 11.98 -19.25
CA MET A 34 3.65 11.28 -18.06
C MET A 34 4.91 11.97 -17.55
N PHE A 35 4.96 12.24 -16.24
CA PHE A 35 6.08 12.85 -15.56
C PHE A 35 6.64 11.87 -14.54
N ASP A 36 7.85 11.39 -14.81
CA ASP A 36 8.58 10.51 -13.92
C ASP A 36 9.68 11.33 -13.20
N PRO A 37 9.50 11.69 -11.92
CA PRO A 37 10.52 12.37 -11.15
C PRO A 37 11.53 11.40 -10.52
N GLU A 38 11.52 10.09 -10.85
CA GLU A 38 12.44 9.12 -10.30
C GLU A 38 13.91 9.53 -10.49
N GLN A 39 14.72 9.22 -9.49
CA GLN A 39 16.13 9.57 -9.44
C GLN A 39 17.00 8.33 -9.54
N TYR A 40 17.74 8.23 -10.65
CA TYR A 40 18.70 7.15 -10.87
C TYR A 40 20.14 7.58 -10.55
N GLY A 41 20.98 6.61 -10.17
CA GLY A 41 22.38 6.85 -9.83
C GLY A 41 22.56 7.71 -8.57
N ASN A 42 23.49 8.66 -8.59
CA ASN A 42 23.87 9.48 -7.44
C ASN A 42 23.13 10.83 -7.34
N GLN A 43 22.26 11.16 -8.29
CA GLN A 43 21.61 12.48 -8.33
C GLN A 43 20.41 12.57 -7.40
N ARG A 44 20.33 13.64 -6.62
CA ARG A 44 19.30 13.85 -5.60
C ARG A 44 18.68 15.26 -5.69
N ILE A 45 18.32 15.71 -6.90
CA ILE A 45 17.78 17.05 -7.19
C ILE A 45 16.52 17.44 -6.40
N TRP A 46 15.72 16.45 -6.01
CA TRP A 46 14.49 16.61 -5.21
C TRP A 46 14.72 16.66 -3.71
N THR A 47 15.96 16.53 -3.23
CA THR A 47 16.26 16.41 -1.80
C THR A 47 17.26 17.47 -1.37
N TYR A 48 16.83 18.47 -0.62
CA TYR A 48 17.69 19.60 -0.22
C TYR A 48 18.87 19.16 0.65
N SER A 49 18.65 18.25 1.61
CA SER A 49 19.71 17.76 2.51
C SER A 49 20.82 17.01 1.78
N ALA A 50 20.52 16.45 0.61
CA ALA A 50 21.46 15.72 -0.24
C ALA A 50 22.29 16.63 -1.16
N LEU A 51 22.03 17.94 -1.18
CA LEU A 51 22.83 18.90 -1.94
C LEU A 51 24.23 19.06 -1.30
N PRO A 52 25.26 19.41 -2.09
CA PRO A 52 26.60 19.69 -1.58
C PRO A 52 26.58 20.77 -0.49
N GLU A 53 27.41 20.62 0.54
CA GLU A 53 27.44 21.54 1.69
C GLU A 53 27.67 23.00 1.27
N ALA A 54 28.58 23.23 0.32
CA ALA A 54 28.86 24.56 -0.24
C ALA A 54 27.60 25.24 -0.84
N VAL A 55 26.66 24.47 -1.40
CA VAL A 55 25.39 24.99 -1.92
C VAL A 55 24.48 25.38 -0.75
N LYS A 56 24.33 24.50 0.24
CA LYS A 56 23.45 24.72 1.41
C LYS A 56 23.93 25.88 2.28
N THR A 57 25.25 26.10 2.41
CA THR A 57 25.82 27.26 3.11
C THR A 57 25.51 28.57 2.38
N ARG A 58 25.51 28.56 1.05
CA ARG A 58 25.30 29.75 0.21
C ARG A 58 23.81 30.09 0.01
N ILE A 59 22.96 29.06 -0.11
CA ILE A 59 21.54 29.21 -0.43
C ILE A 59 20.72 28.48 0.64
N PRO A 60 20.13 29.21 1.61
CA PRO A 60 19.24 28.63 2.60
C PRO A 60 18.04 27.90 1.96
N LYS A 61 17.51 26.91 2.68
CA LYS A 61 16.44 26.02 2.21
C LYS A 61 15.24 26.80 1.69
N GLU A 62 14.84 27.87 2.36
CA GLU A 62 13.68 28.68 2.01
C GLU A 62 13.83 29.32 0.63
N LYS A 63 15.03 29.83 0.31
CA LYS A 63 15.35 30.40 -1.00
C LYS A 63 15.40 29.31 -2.07
N TYR A 64 15.93 28.14 -1.73
CA TYR A 64 15.99 27.00 -2.63
C TYR A 64 14.58 26.51 -3.01
N VAL A 65 13.71 26.32 -2.00
CA VAL A 65 12.30 25.97 -2.17
C VAL A 65 11.56 26.99 -3.04
N ALA A 66 11.80 28.29 -2.83
CA ALA A 66 11.20 29.34 -3.65
C ALA A 66 11.64 29.23 -5.12
N LYS A 67 12.92 28.95 -5.38
CA LYS A 67 13.44 28.78 -6.73
C LYS A 67 12.87 27.55 -7.42
N VAL A 68 12.79 26.41 -6.72
CA VAL A 68 12.18 25.18 -7.25
C VAL A 68 10.70 25.41 -7.62
N MET A 69 9.97 26.16 -6.79
CA MET A 69 8.59 26.54 -7.10
C MET A 69 8.49 27.46 -8.33
N GLU A 70 9.38 28.44 -8.47
CA GLU A 70 9.47 29.29 -9.67
C GLU A 70 9.71 28.43 -10.93
N ARG A 71 10.61 27.44 -10.84
CA ARG A 71 10.89 26.49 -11.92
C ARG A 71 9.67 25.65 -12.27
N GLY A 72 8.90 25.19 -11.28
CA GLY A 72 7.61 24.54 -11.49
C GLY A 72 6.60 25.40 -12.26
N MET A 73 6.53 26.70 -11.95
CA MET A 73 5.68 27.64 -12.70
C MET A 73 6.14 27.80 -14.16
N GLN A 74 7.44 27.94 -14.39
CA GLN A 74 8.00 28.07 -15.74
C GLN A 74 7.72 26.82 -16.57
N PHE A 75 7.92 25.64 -15.98
CA PHE A 75 7.64 24.35 -16.61
C PHE A 75 6.17 24.22 -17.03
N MET A 76 5.24 24.50 -16.12
CA MET A 76 3.81 24.36 -16.41
C MET A 76 3.31 25.39 -17.42
N ARG A 77 3.78 26.65 -17.35
CA ARG A 77 3.46 27.65 -18.38
C ARG A 77 3.92 27.22 -19.77
N ALA A 78 5.11 26.63 -19.87
CA ALA A 78 5.64 26.13 -21.12
C ALA A 78 4.73 25.02 -21.71
N ILE A 79 4.31 24.06 -20.87
CA ILE A 79 3.36 23.01 -21.26
C ILE A 79 2.00 23.61 -21.67
N ASN A 80 1.37 24.42 -20.81
CA ASN A 80 0.03 24.96 -21.07
C ASN A 80 -0.04 25.91 -22.26
N SER A 81 1.07 26.54 -22.64
CA SER A 81 1.14 27.35 -23.87
C SER A 81 0.83 26.56 -25.14
N GLU A 82 1.05 25.24 -25.12
CA GLU A 82 0.74 24.35 -26.23
C GLU A 82 -0.46 23.45 -25.91
N PHE A 83 -0.58 23.01 -24.65
CA PHE A 83 -1.58 22.04 -24.19
C PHE A 83 -2.31 22.53 -22.91
N PRO A 84 -3.36 23.37 -23.03
CA PRO A 84 -4.02 24.00 -21.89
C PRO A 84 -4.90 23.06 -21.07
N ASP A 85 -5.44 21.99 -21.65
CA ASP A 85 -6.27 21.01 -20.93
C ASP A 85 -5.53 19.69 -20.71
N VAL A 86 -4.22 19.80 -20.47
CA VAL A 86 -3.33 18.65 -20.33
C VAL A 86 -3.57 17.91 -19.02
N LYS A 87 -3.50 16.59 -19.08
CA LYS A 87 -3.40 15.74 -17.89
C LYS A 87 -1.96 15.31 -17.69
N ILE A 88 -1.41 15.51 -16.51
CA ILE A 88 -0.03 15.11 -16.19
C ILE A 88 -0.10 13.96 -15.18
N LEU A 89 0.24 12.74 -15.64
CA LEU A 89 0.38 11.58 -14.76
C LEU A 89 1.77 11.61 -14.13
N CYS A 90 1.85 11.95 -12.84
CA CYS A 90 3.09 11.91 -12.07
C CYS A 90 3.25 10.53 -11.44
N LEU A 91 4.30 9.77 -11.79
CA LEU A 91 4.53 8.43 -11.21
C LEU A 91 4.74 8.52 -9.69
N PHE A 92 5.54 9.51 -9.26
CA PHE A 92 5.57 9.98 -7.88
C PHE A 92 5.02 11.39 -7.77
N GLY A 93 4.06 11.61 -6.88
CA GLY A 93 3.57 12.95 -6.53
C GLY A 93 4.02 13.42 -5.15
N PRO A 94 3.38 14.46 -4.61
CA PRO A 94 3.78 15.07 -3.34
C PRO A 94 3.60 14.14 -2.14
N ALA A 95 2.77 13.11 -2.23
CA ALA A 95 2.60 12.15 -1.15
C ALA A 95 3.88 11.37 -0.81
N LEU A 96 4.79 11.19 -1.78
CA LEU A 96 6.08 10.52 -1.57
C LEU A 96 6.94 11.20 -0.49
N ALA A 97 6.89 12.53 -0.41
CA ALA A 97 7.66 13.28 0.59
C ALA A 97 7.21 12.99 2.04
N LEU A 98 6.04 12.35 2.23
CA LEU A 98 5.51 11.98 3.54
C LEU A 98 5.94 10.58 3.99
N ASP A 99 6.48 9.75 3.10
CA ASP A 99 6.83 8.35 3.38
C ASP A 99 8.25 8.19 3.95
N GLY A 100 9.07 9.25 3.89
CA GLY A 100 10.33 9.36 4.62
C GLY A 100 10.18 10.29 5.83
N ARG A 101 11.14 10.28 6.77
CA ARG A 101 11.23 11.26 7.88
C ARG A 101 11.52 12.71 7.40
N GLY A 102 10.91 13.16 6.30
CA GLY A 102 11.07 14.50 5.73
C GLY A 102 12.39 14.74 4.97
N GLU A 103 13.22 13.71 4.77
CA GLU A 103 14.58 13.85 4.21
C GLU A 103 14.77 13.29 2.79
N ARG A 104 13.69 12.85 2.11
CA ARG A 104 13.76 12.42 0.70
C ARG A 104 12.62 13.09 -0.08
N TYR A 105 12.93 13.65 -1.25
CA TYR A 105 11.97 14.29 -2.16
C TYR A 105 11.27 15.57 -1.62
N ASP A 106 11.85 16.25 -0.64
CA ASP A 106 11.26 17.44 -0.01
C ASP A 106 11.12 18.67 -0.94
N LEU A 107 11.81 18.67 -2.08
CA LEU A 107 11.70 19.71 -3.12
C LEU A 107 10.67 19.39 -4.22
N LEU A 108 10.16 18.15 -4.32
CA LEU A 108 9.17 17.79 -5.33
C LEU A 108 7.83 18.50 -5.11
N ALA A 109 7.36 18.58 -3.86
CA ALA A 109 6.10 19.26 -3.53
C ALA A 109 6.11 20.76 -3.89
N PRO A 110 7.17 21.55 -3.56
CA PRO A 110 7.31 22.93 -4.05
C PRO A 110 7.28 23.07 -5.58
N PHE A 111 7.89 22.14 -6.33
CA PHE A 111 7.87 22.17 -7.80
C PHE A 111 6.44 21.96 -8.31
N LEU A 112 5.73 20.94 -7.81
CA LEU A 112 4.34 20.66 -8.18
C LEU A 112 3.39 21.77 -7.73
N GLU A 113 3.65 22.44 -6.61
CA GLU A 113 2.92 23.65 -6.20
C GLU A 113 3.09 24.77 -7.23
N GLY A 114 4.32 25.01 -7.69
CA GLY A 114 4.61 25.94 -8.77
C GLY A 114 3.78 25.65 -10.01
N MET A 115 3.69 24.38 -10.40
CA MET A 115 2.85 23.95 -11.52
C MET A 115 1.36 24.25 -11.26
N CYS A 116 0.82 23.82 -10.11
CA CYS A 116 -0.60 24.00 -9.77
C CYS A 116 -1.04 25.47 -9.79
N ARG A 117 -0.17 26.39 -9.34
CA ARG A 117 -0.49 27.83 -9.22
C ARG A 117 -0.75 28.50 -10.58
N VAL A 118 -0.13 28.01 -11.64
CA VAL A 118 -0.22 28.61 -12.99
C VAL A 118 -0.92 27.72 -14.00
N ALA A 119 -1.31 26.52 -13.59
CA ALA A 119 -2.10 25.58 -14.38
C ALA A 119 -3.41 26.22 -14.86
N THR A 120 -3.70 26.06 -16.15
CA THR A 120 -4.97 26.48 -16.76
C THR A 120 -6.16 25.67 -16.22
N PRO A 121 -7.41 26.17 -16.32
CA PRO A 121 -8.56 25.55 -15.67
C PRO A 121 -8.83 24.08 -16.00
N GLY A 122 -8.51 23.61 -17.21
CA GLY A 122 -8.67 22.22 -17.62
C GLY A 122 -7.49 21.31 -17.32
N THR A 123 -6.41 21.82 -16.69
CA THR A 123 -5.25 21.00 -16.34
C THR A 123 -5.51 20.15 -15.11
N GLU A 124 -5.08 18.89 -15.17
CA GLU A 124 -5.05 17.98 -14.03
C GLU A 124 -3.63 17.45 -13.82
N ILE A 125 -3.19 17.36 -12.56
CA ILE A 125 -1.96 16.67 -12.17
C ILE A 125 -2.37 15.50 -11.28
N ILE A 126 -2.07 14.28 -11.74
CA ILE A 126 -2.45 13.04 -11.08
C ILE A 126 -1.25 12.54 -10.29
N ASP A 127 -1.36 12.47 -8.95
CA ASP A 127 -0.41 11.72 -8.13
C ASP A 127 -0.68 10.23 -8.34
N GLY A 128 0.22 9.56 -9.06
CA GLY A 128 0.08 8.17 -9.46
C GLY A 128 0.43 7.16 -8.37
N TYR A 129 1.10 7.62 -7.30
CA TYR A 129 1.36 6.86 -6.08
C TYR A 129 1.90 5.44 -6.33
N GLU A 130 3.07 5.31 -6.97
CA GLU A 130 3.73 4.01 -7.20
C GLU A 130 3.94 3.16 -5.95
N GLN A 131 3.92 3.76 -4.75
CA GLN A 131 3.93 3.04 -3.48
C GLN A 131 2.76 2.04 -3.36
N SER A 132 1.69 2.18 -4.16
CA SER A 132 0.59 1.21 -4.24
C SER A 132 0.89 -0.03 -5.08
N TYR A 133 2.06 -0.15 -5.72
CA TYR A 133 2.38 -1.31 -6.56
C TYR A 133 2.07 -2.69 -5.94
N PRO A 134 2.33 -2.93 -4.64
CA PRO A 134 2.01 -4.19 -4.00
C PRO A 134 0.64 -4.24 -3.30
N TYR A 135 -0.15 -3.16 -3.29
CA TYR A 135 -1.36 -3.07 -2.46
C TYR A 135 -2.44 -4.08 -2.85
N ARG A 136 -3.07 -4.70 -1.84
CA ARG A 136 -4.06 -5.76 -2.00
C ARG A 136 -5.40 -5.50 -1.31
N THR A 137 -5.47 -4.48 -0.44
CA THR A 137 -6.56 -4.31 0.53
C THR A 137 -7.25 -2.96 0.37
N GLU A 138 -8.55 -2.90 0.67
CA GLU A 138 -9.32 -1.65 0.67
C GLU A 138 -8.71 -0.58 1.58
N PRO A 139 -8.33 -0.88 2.84
CA PRO A 139 -7.79 0.14 3.74
C PRO A 139 -6.53 0.80 3.19
N ALA A 140 -5.66 0.03 2.53
CA ALA A 140 -4.42 0.56 1.95
C ALA A 140 -4.71 1.63 0.86
N PHE A 141 -5.68 1.39 -0.03
CA PHE A 141 -6.06 2.38 -1.05
C PHE A 141 -6.78 3.59 -0.45
N ARG A 142 -7.66 3.37 0.53
CA ARG A 142 -8.36 4.44 1.25
C ARG A 142 -7.39 5.37 1.97
N GLU A 143 -6.43 4.81 2.69
CA GLU A 143 -5.38 5.56 3.40
C GLU A 143 -4.45 6.28 2.44
N ALA A 144 -4.07 5.66 1.32
CA ALA A 144 -3.28 6.34 0.30
C ALA A 144 -4.05 7.53 -0.32
N ARG A 145 -5.36 7.39 -0.56
CA ARG A 145 -6.20 8.51 -1.02
C ARG A 145 -6.24 9.63 0.02
N GLU A 146 -6.43 9.32 1.30
CA GLU A 146 -6.38 10.31 2.39
C GLU A 146 -5.01 11.00 2.41
N LYS A 147 -3.93 10.23 2.31
CA LYS A 147 -2.57 10.75 2.27
C LYS A 147 -2.38 11.73 1.11
N MET A 148 -2.82 11.36 -0.09
CA MET A 148 -2.74 12.22 -1.27
C MET A 148 -3.63 13.45 -1.16
N LYS A 149 -4.92 13.34 -0.81
CA LYS A 149 -5.85 14.49 -0.83
C LYS A 149 -5.79 15.38 0.40
N VAL A 150 -5.44 14.85 1.56
CA VAL A 150 -5.54 15.56 2.85
C VAL A 150 -4.17 15.85 3.42
N ARG A 151 -3.30 14.84 3.55
CA ARG A 151 -1.98 15.03 4.18
C ARG A 151 -1.02 15.79 3.26
N SER A 152 -0.92 15.39 1.99
CA SER A 152 -0.01 16.04 1.02
C SER A 152 -0.43 17.48 0.73
N ARG A 153 -1.74 17.78 0.78
CA ARG A 153 -2.29 19.14 0.71
C ARG A 153 -1.64 20.07 1.75
N ARG A 154 -1.21 19.56 2.92
CA ARG A 154 -0.54 20.36 3.96
C ARG A 154 0.83 20.90 3.50
N LEU A 155 1.46 20.26 2.52
CA LEU A 155 2.77 20.67 1.97
C LEU A 155 2.68 21.92 1.07
N PHE A 156 1.51 22.24 0.51
CA PHE A 156 1.32 23.33 -0.44
C PHE A 156 1.00 24.65 0.29
N ARG A 157 1.54 25.79 -0.10
CA ARG A 157 1.13 27.09 0.48
C ARG A 157 -0.23 27.52 -0.07
N ASP A 158 -0.41 27.41 -1.38
CA ASP A 158 -1.69 27.67 -2.06
C ASP A 158 -2.56 26.42 -2.11
N LYS A 159 -3.42 26.26 -1.09
CA LYS A 159 -4.34 25.12 -1.02
C LYS A 159 -5.39 25.13 -2.13
N SER A 160 -5.80 26.31 -2.60
CA SER A 160 -6.82 26.43 -3.64
C SER A 160 -6.30 25.94 -4.99
N ALA A 161 -5.02 26.19 -5.29
CA ALA A 161 -4.36 25.65 -6.47
C ALA A 161 -4.25 24.12 -6.39
N PHE A 162 -3.91 23.58 -5.23
CA PHE A 162 -3.90 22.13 -5.00
C PHE A 162 -5.29 21.52 -5.25
N ASP A 163 -6.33 22.06 -4.60
CA ASP A 163 -7.70 21.53 -4.67
C ASP A 163 -8.24 21.55 -6.11
N ARG A 164 -7.90 22.59 -6.88
CA ARG A 164 -8.29 22.73 -8.29
C ARG A 164 -7.63 21.68 -9.18
N VAL A 165 -6.32 21.45 -9.05
CA VAL A 165 -5.50 20.77 -10.06
C VAL A 165 -5.19 19.32 -9.70
N MET A 166 -4.95 19.01 -8.42
CA MET A 166 -4.44 17.71 -8.02
C MET A 166 -5.54 16.65 -8.00
N ARG A 167 -5.22 15.49 -8.56
CA ARG A 167 -6.05 14.29 -8.66
C ARG A 167 -5.29 13.07 -8.13
N VAL A 168 -6.04 12.04 -7.80
CA VAL A 168 -5.52 10.76 -7.30
C VAL A 168 -5.50 9.72 -8.41
N GLY A 169 -4.38 9.03 -8.55
CA GLY A 169 -4.25 7.82 -9.35
C GLY A 169 -3.52 6.73 -8.56
N PHE A 170 -3.45 5.55 -9.15
CA PHE A 170 -2.73 4.42 -8.56
C PHE A 170 -1.98 3.62 -9.63
N GLY A 171 -0.75 3.22 -9.30
CA GLY A 171 0.01 2.21 -10.03
C GLY A 171 -0.14 0.85 -9.37
N LEU A 172 -0.36 -0.20 -10.18
CA LEU A 172 -0.28 -1.60 -9.75
C LEU A 172 0.79 -2.32 -10.55
N TRP A 173 1.57 -3.19 -9.91
CA TRP A 173 2.58 -4.00 -10.60
C TRP A 173 2.13 -5.46 -10.58
N LEU A 174 1.54 -5.95 -11.67
CA LEU A 174 0.88 -7.26 -11.70
C LEU A 174 1.83 -8.41 -11.32
N ASP A 175 3.03 -8.43 -11.87
CA ASP A 175 4.07 -9.40 -11.54
C ASP A 175 5.06 -8.81 -10.53
N TYR A 176 4.53 -8.14 -9.50
CA TYR A 176 5.32 -7.52 -8.44
C TYR A 176 6.40 -8.47 -7.93
N ASN A 177 7.64 -7.98 -7.91
CA ASN A 177 8.81 -8.71 -7.42
C ASN A 177 9.15 -9.99 -8.23
N SER A 178 8.67 -10.13 -9.47
CA SER A 178 8.92 -11.30 -10.33
C SER A 178 10.41 -11.54 -10.60
N GLY A 179 11.26 -10.51 -10.55
CA GLY A 179 12.71 -10.67 -10.59
C GLY A 179 13.31 -11.50 -9.44
N ARG A 180 12.60 -11.62 -8.31
CA ARG A 180 13.00 -12.44 -7.15
C ARG A 180 12.20 -13.74 -7.03
N ILE A 181 10.88 -13.69 -7.23
CA ILE A 181 9.99 -14.85 -6.99
C ILE A 181 9.57 -15.58 -8.27
N GLY A 182 9.90 -15.05 -9.45
CA GLY A 182 9.41 -15.51 -10.75
C GLY A 182 7.99 -15.03 -11.07
N TRP A 183 7.55 -15.29 -12.29
CA TRP A 183 6.16 -15.13 -12.72
C TRP A 183 5.61 -16.49 -13.13
N HIS A 184 4.52 -16.92 -12.48
CA HIS A 184 3.96 -18.27 -12.60
C HIS A 184 2.50 -18.19 -13.03
N PRO A 185 2.21 -17.98 -14.33
CA PRO A 185 0.83 -17.79 -14.82
C PRO A 185 -0.06 -19.03 -14.64
N ASP A 186 0.52 -20.22 -14.60
CA ASP A 186 -0.16 -21.51 -14.45
C ASP A 186 -0.22 -22.00 -12.98
N GLU A 187 0.54 -21.36 -12.09
CA GLU A 187 0.61 -21.65 -10.65
C GLU A 187 0.49 -20.33 -9.86
N PRO A 188 -0.67 -19.63 -9.97
CA PRO A 188 -0.84 -18.27 -9.47
C PRO A 188 -0.60 -18.12 -7.97
N GLU A 189 -0.74 -19.19 -7.19
CA GLU A 189 -0.42 -19.21 -5.76
C GLU A 189 1.05 -18.88 -5.45
N LYS A 190 1.93 -18.94 -6.45
CA LYS A 190 3.34 -18.54 -6.34
C LYS A 190 3.59 -17.05 -6.57
N ASN A 191 2.62 -16.34 -7.15
CA ASN A 191 2.74 -14.92 -7.46
C ASN A 191 2.35 -14.05 -6.26
N HIS A 192 2.80 -12.78 -6.26
CA HIS A 192 2.35 -11.79 -5.27
C HIS A 192 0.83 -11.59 -5.33
N PHE A 193 0.31 -11.35 -6.53
CA PHE A 193 -1.12 -11.30 -6.80
C PHE A 193 -1.59 -12.64 -7.38
N GLN A 194 -2.54 -13.29 -6.73
CA GLN A 194 -3.41 -14.28 -7.39
C GLN A 194 -4.48 -13.55 -8.22
N PRO A 195 -5.17 -14.21 -9.17
CA PRO A 195 -6.19 -13.56 -9.99
C PRO A 195 -7.26 -12.82 -9.17
N GLU A 196 -7.82 -13.44 -8.13
CA GLU A 196 -8.84 -12.83 -7.29
C GLU A 196 -8.28 -11.67 -6.45
N THR A 197 -7.05 -11.79 -5.92
CA THR A 197 -6.44 -10.69 -5.17
C THR A 197 -6.01 -9.54 -6.08
N PHE A 198 -5.61 -9.81 -7.32
CA PHE A 198 -5.42 -8.77 -8.34
C PHE A 198 -6.73 -8.09 -8.73
N GLN A 199 -7.82 -8.86 -8.88
CA GLN A 199 -9.15 -8.30 -9.10
C GLN A 199 -9.52 -7.31 -7.99
N THR A 200 -9.29 -7.69 -6.73
CA THR A 200 -9.50 -6.83 -5.56
C THR A 200 -8.65 -5.57 -5.60
N ALA A 201 -7.35 -5.70 -5.88
CA ALA A 201 -6.44 -4.56 -5.98
C ALA A 201 -6.87 -3.57 -7.07
N VAL A 202 -7.18 -4.07 -8.28
CA VAL A 202 -7.67 -3.24 -9.39
C VAL A 202 -9.01 -2.59 -9.04
N HIS A 203 -9.92 -3.32 -8.38
CA HIS A 203 -11.22 -2.79 -7.97
C HIS A 203 -11.05 -1.59 -7.03
N TYR A 204 -10.28 -1.75 -5.95
CA TYR A 204 -10.10 -0.67 -4.97
C TYR A 204 -9.23 0.47 -5.50
N ALA A 205 -8.21 0.19 -6.32
CA ALA A 205 -7.49 1.24 -7.03
C ALA A 205 -8.44 2.11 -7.87
N LEU A 206 -9.36 1.50 -8.62
CA LEU A 206 -10.36 2.24 -9.38
C LEU A 206 -11.31 3.03 -8.48
N SER A 207 -11.85 2.40 -7.44
CA SER A 207 -12.82 3.00 -6.50
C SER A 207 -12.26 4.19 -5.72
N TYR A 208 -10.95 4.24 -5.47
CA TYR A 208 -10.28 5.32 -4.74
C TYR A 208 -9.52 6.29 -5.64
N SER A 209 -9.44 6.06 -6.95
CA SER A 209 -8.83 6.99 -7.91
C SER A 209 -9.81 8.09 -8.34
N ASP A 210 -9.28 9.17 -8.92
CA ASP A 210 -10.05 10.18 -9.66
C ASP A 210 -10.10 9.86 -11.17
N GLY A 211 -9.80 8.62 -11.58
CA GLY A 211 -9.98 8.13 -12.95
C GLY A 211 -8.77 7.49 -13.62
N TYR A 212 -7.58 7.51 -13.00
CA TYR A 212 -6.37 6.90 -13.58
C TYR A 212 -5.83 5.77 -12.70
N VAL A 213 -5.77 4.57 -13.27
CA VAL A 213 -5.04 3.42 -12.75
C VAL A 213 -4.22 2.83 -13.88
N TRP A 214 -2.94 2.57 -13.66
CA TRP A 214 -2.11 1.83 -14.62
C TRP A 214 -1.62 0.51 -14.03
N ILE A 215 -1.34 -0.42 -14.93
CA ILE A 215 -0.78 -1.72 -14.61
C ILE A 215 0.58 -1.81 -15.27
N TYR A 216 1.61 -1.95 -14.45
CA TYR A 216 2.96 -2.26 -14.87
C TYR A 216 3.18 -3.77 -14.85
N SER A 217 3.98 -4.28 -15.79
CA SER A 217 4.41 -5.68 -15.81
C SER A 217 5.79 -5.84 -16.43
N GLN A 218 6.62 -6.75 -15.91
CA GLN A 218 7.96 -7.02 -16.43
C GLN A 218 8.03 -8.29 -17.28
N GLN A 219 7.38 -9.37 -16.84
CA GLN A 219 7.45 -10.68 -17.48
C GLN A 219 6.40 -10.90 -18.56
N LEU A 220 5.43 -10.00 -18.69
CA LEU A 220 4.26 -10.13 -19.57
C LEU A 220 4.42 -9.27 -20.83
N ASN A 221 3.89 -9.76 -21.95
CA ASN A 221 3.69 -8.96 -23.15
C ASN A 221 2.22 -8.99 -23.56
N TRP A 222 1.52 -7.90 -23.26
CA TRP A 222 0.10 -7.72 -23.55
C TRP A 222 -0.22 -7.65 -25.04
N TRP A 223 0.74 -7.29 -25.89
CA TRP A 223 0.52 -7.19 -27.34
C TRP A 223 0.60 -8.54 -28.05
N THR A 224 1.46 -9.44 -27.57
CA THR A 224 1.63 -10.78 -28.13
C THR A 224 0.89 -11.86 -27.36
N GLY A 225 0.35 -11.55 -26.18
CA GLY A 225 -0.23 -12.51 -25.25
C GLY A 225 0.82 -13.37 -24.52
N ARG A 226 2.12 -13.12 -24.73
CA ARG A 226 3.17 -13.92 -24.09
C ARG A 226 3.11 -13.72 -22.57
N ASN A 227 3.07 -14.86 -21.85
CA ASN A 227 3.01 -14.94 -20.39
C ASN A 227 1.77 -14.28 -19.76
N VAL A 228 0.75 -13.95 -20.56
CA VAL A 228 -0.54 -13.46 -20.06
C VAL A 228 -1.44 -14.65 -19.81
N SER A 229 -2.02 -14.74 -18.60
CA SER A 229 -2.96 -15.81 -18.25
C SER A 229 -4.40 -15.31 -18.32
N GLU A 230 -5.28 -16.13 -18.90
CA GLU A 230 -6.72 -15.83 -19.05
C GLU A 230 -7.38 -15.50 -17.71
N ALA A 231 -6.92 -16.14 -16.62
CA ALA A 231 -7.43 -15.90 -15.29
C ALA A 231 -7.20 -14.45 -14.84
N TYR A 232 -6.01 -13.88 -15.12
CA TYR A 232 -5.69 -12.49 -14.80
C TYR A 232 -6.42 -11.50 -15.71
N GLU A 233 -6.61 -11.82 -16.99
CA GLU A 233 -7.45 -11.00 -17.87
C GLU A 233 -8.90 -10.93 -17.38
N LEU A 234 -9.46 -12.09 -17.00
CA LEU A 234 -10.81 -12.18 -16.47
C LEU A 234 -10.95 -11.44 -15.14
N ALA A 235 -9.95 -11.55 -14.26
CA ALA A 235 -9.87 -10.78 -13.02
C ALA A 235 -9.94 -9.27 -13.27
N MET A 236 -9.12 -8.73 -14.19
CA MET A 236 -9.16 -7.30 -14.54
C MET A 236 -10.52 -6.87 -15.09
N ARG A 237 -11.17 -7.69 -15.93
CA ARG A 237 -12.51 -7.39 -16.47
C ARG A 237 -13.56 -7.35 -15.36
N LYS A 238 -13.49 -8.27 -14.40
CA LYS A 238 -14.42 -8.35 -13.26
C LYS A 238 -14.19 -7.24 -12.23
N ALA A 239 -12.96 -6.75 -12.09
CA ALA A 239 -12.60 -5.71 -11.13
C ALA A 239 -13.42 -4.42 -11.27
N ARG A 240 -13.91 -4.10 -12.47
CA ARG A 240 -14.82 -2.96 -12.69
C ARG A 240 -16.15 -3.07 -11.95
N LYS A 241 -16.58 -4.29 -11.61
CA LYS A 241 -17.88 -4.56 -10.99
C LYS A 241 -17.78 -4.79 -9.49
N ALA A 242 -16.78 -5.55 -9.04
CA ALA A 242 -16.66 -5.97 -7.65
C ALA A 242 -15.22 -6.43 -7.33
N PRO A 243 -14.81 -6.41 -6.05
CA PRO A 243 -13.56 -7.04 -5.64
C PRO A 243 -13.61 -8.56 -5.87
N GLY A 244 -12.45 -9.20 -5.87
CA GLY A 244 -12.34 -10.66 -5.94
C GLY A 244 -12.96 -11.31 -4.69
N LYS A 245 -13.54 -12.49 -4.88
CA LYS A 245 -14.06 -13.27 -3.75
C LYS A 245 -12.92 -14.05 -3.11
N ILE A 246 -12.67 -13.81 -1.84
CA ILE A 246 -11.76 -14.64 -1.05
C ILE A 246 -12.49 -15.96 -0.80
N ALA A 247 -12.09 -16.99 -1.55
CA ALA A 247 -12.66 -18.32 -1.39
C ALA A 247 -11.84 -19.13 -0.37
N PRO A 248 -12.49 -20.00 0.42
CA PRO A 248 -11.76 -20.96 1.23
C PRO A 248 -10.83 -21.82 0.35
N PRO A 249 -9.61 -22.14 0.82
CA PRO A 249 -8.67 -22.94 0.05
C PRO A 249 -9.28 -24.32 -0.25
N LYS A 250 -9.48 -24.63 -1.54
CA LYS A 250 -10.12 -25.89 -1.97
C LYS A 250 -9.32 -27.15 -1.58
N ARG A 251 -7.97 -27.05 -1.52
CA ARG A 251 -7.01 -28.01 -0.96
C ARG A 251 -5.70 -27.29 -0.65
N VAL A 252 -5.13 -27.47 0.55
CA VAL A 252 -3.77 -26.99 0.89
C VAL A 252 -2.74 -27.82 0.12
N ARG A 253 -2.50 -27.49 -1.15
CA ARG A 253 -1.30 -27.98 -1.85
C ARG A 253 -0.16 -27.10 -1.38
N LYS A 254 0.88 -27.68 -0.78
CA LYS A 254 2.12 -26.95 -0.47
C LYS A 254 2.64 -26.33 -1.76
N PRO A 255 2.67 -25.00 -1.91
CA PRO A 255 3.18 -24.38 -3.12
C PRO A 255 4.66 -24.76 -3.25
N LYS A 256 5.07 -25.37 -4.36
CA LYS A 256 6.49 -25.61 -4.64
C LYS A 256 7.13 -24.31 -5.11
N GLY A 257 7.93 -23.66 -4.28
CA GLY A 257 8.80 -22.56 -4.71
C GLY A 257 8.42 -21.14 -4.27
N ARG A 258 7.29 -20.95 -3.56
CA ARG A 258 7.03 -19.70 -2.83
C ARG A 258 7.51 -19.88 -1.38
N TYR A 259 8.42 -19.03 -0.91
CA TYR A 259 8.68 -18.94 0.52
C TYR A 259 7.46 -18.30 1.17
N ILE A 260 6.62 -19.13 1.77
CA ILE A 260 5.63 -18.68 2.74
C ILE A 260 6.35 -18.77 4.08
N PRO A 261 6.53 -17.65 4.81
CA PRO A 261 7.06 -17.70 6.16
C PRO A 261 6.29 -18.73 6.96
N ARG A 262 6.99 -19.59 7.70
CA ARG A 262 6.31 -20.52 8.60
C ARG A 262 6.38 -20.01 10.01
N ALA A 263 5.26 -20.01 10.73
CA ALA A 263 5.19 -19.64 12.14
C ALA A 263 6.24 -20.41 12.93
N LYS A 264 6.38 -21.72 12.67
CA LYS A 264 7.36 -22.60 13.30
C LYS A 264 8.83 -22.24 13.07
N GLU A 265 9.12 -21.40 12.08
CA GLU A 265 10.47 -20.93 11.77
C GLU A 265 10.73 -19.53 12.33
N GLN A 266 9.72 -18.89 12.92
CA GLN A 266 9.85 -17.58 13.53
C GLN A 266 10.49 -17.69 14.91
N ARG A 267 11.29 -16.68 15.26
CA ARG A 267 11.80 -16.53 16.62
C ARG A 267 10.64 -16.29 17.59
N GLY A 268 10.64 -16.97 18.73
CA GLY A 268 9.53 -16.88 19.69
C GLY A 268 8.38 -17.84 19.39
N TYR A 269 8.56 -18.79 18.47
CA TYR A 269 7.52 -19.79 18.20
C TYR A 269 7.37 -20.82 19.33
N ASP A 270 8.47 -21.20 19.98
CA ASP A 270 8.42 -22.20 21.04
C ASP A 270 7.87 -21.62 22.35
N ASP A 271 7.05 -22.43 23.03
CA ASP A 271 6.34 -22.00 24.24
C ASP A 271 7.30 -21.63 25.37
N GLU A 272 8.50 -22.23 25.46
CA GLU A 272 9.49 -21.88 26.49
C GLU A 272 10.01 -20.46 26.30
N SER A 273 10.40 -20.09 25.07
CA SER A 273 10.88 -18.75 24.77
C SER A 273 9.83 -17.66 24.97
N THR A 274 8.55 -18.00 24.75
CA THR A 274 7.43 -17.05 24.79
C THR A 274 6.73 -17.00 26.14
N PHE A 275 6.70 -18.10 26.90
CA PHE A 275 5.95 -18.22 28.15
C PHE A 275 6.80 -18.60 29.36
N GLY A 276 8.06 -19.01 29.20
CA GLY A 276 8.89 -19.57 30.28
C GLY A 276 9.06 -18.64 31.49
N ASP A 277 9.06 -17.32 31.30
CA ASP A 277 9.05 -16.34 32.40
C ASP A 277 7.73 -16.34 33.18
N LEU A 278 6.60 -16.47 32.48
CA LEU A 278 5.26 -16.50 33.06
C LEU A 278 5.03 -17.80 33.83
N LEU A 279 5.52 -18.92 33.31
CA LEU A 279 5.40 -20.25 33.92
C LEU A 279 6.14 -20.38 35.25
N LYS A 280 7.02 -19.43 35.61
CA LYS A 280 7.64 -19.36 36.94
C LYS A 280 6.67 -18.92 38.03
N THR A 281 5.61 -18.20 37.66
CA THR A 281 4.67 -17.58 38.61
C THR A 281 3.20 -17.95 38.33
N HIS A 282 2.92 -18.59 37.21
CA HIS A 282 1.58 -18.99 36.78
C HIS A 282 1.54 -20.47 36.42
N GLU A 283 0.36 -21.06 36.55
CA GLU A 283 0.06 -22.41 36.06
C GLU A 283 -0.78 -22.32 34.78
N ILE A 284 -0.58 -23.26 33.86
CA ILE A 284 -1.44 -23.40 32.69
C ILE A 284 -2.73 -24.07 33.16
N LEU A 285 -3.82 -23.30 33.17
CA LEU A 285 -5.16 -23.82 33.46
C LEU A 285 -5.78 -24.51 32.24
N PHE A 286 -5.59 -23.93 31.06
CA PHE A 286 -6.14 -24.42 29.79
C PHE A 286 -5.22 -23.98 28.65
N ASP A 287 -4.88 -24.89 27.75
CA ASP A 287 -4.21 -24.57 26.48
C ASP A 287 -5.20 -24.76 25.33
N PHE A 288 -5.32 -23.77 24.46
CA PHE A 288 -6.24 -23.84 23.34
C PHE A 288 -5.69 -24.81 22.29
N PRO A 289 -6.48 -25.80 21.84
CA PRO A 289 -6.01 -26.74 20.84
C PRO A 289 -5.71 -26.01 19.53
N ALA A 290 -4.68 -26.50 18.82
CA ALA A 290 -4.32 -25.94 17.52
C ALA A 290 -5.48 -26.03 16.50
N LYS A 291 -6.30 -27.07 16.59
CA LYS A 291 -7.48 -27.32 15.74
C LYS A 291 -8.77 -26.92 16.45
N GLY A 292 -9.84 -26.75 15.66
CA GLY A 292 -11.18 -26.43 16.18
C GLY A 292 -11.50 -24.94 16.17
N TRP A 293 -10.67 -24.13 15.52
CA TRP A 293 -10.94 -22.73 15.26
C TRP A 293 -11.66 -22.55 13.93
N LEU A 294 -12.50 -21.53 13.88
CA LEU A 294 -13.14 -21.00 12.69
C LEU A 294 -12.48 -19.68 12.31
N PHE A 295 -12.46 -19.40 11.01
CA PHE A 295 -11.83 -18.26 10.39
C PHE A 295 -12.74 -17.60 9.37
N ARG A 296 -12.74 -16.27 9.36
CA ARG A 296 -13.44 -15.46 8.35
C ARG A 296 -12.62 -14.21 8.00
N PRO A 297 -12.17 -14.06 6.74
CA PRO A 297 -11.62 -12.80 6.25
C PRO A 297 -12.64 -11.66 6.30
N ASP A 298 -12.17 -10.46 6.58
CA ASP A 298 -12.96 -9.23 6.71
C ASP A 298 -12.33 -8.10 5.87
N PRO A 299 -12.33 -8.23 4.52
CA PRO A 299 -11.67 -7.28 3.62
C PRO A 299 -12.17 -5.84 3.70
N GLU A 300 -13.37 -5.64 4.25
CA GLU A 300 -14.03 -4.33 4.39
C GLU A 300 -14.10 -3.86 5.84
N ASP A 301 -13.44 -4.58 6.76
CA ASP A 301 -13.40 -4.28 8.21
C ASP A 301 -14.81 -4.02 8.80
N ARG A 302 -15.77 -4.89 8.47
CA ARG A 302 -17.18 -4.74 8.85
C ARG A 302 -17.57 -5.60 10.04
N GLY A 303 -16.74 -6.52 10.50
CA GLY A 303 -17.09 -7.51 11.53
C GLY A 303 -17.44 -6.89 12.88
N ILE A 304 -16.84 -5.74 13.23
CA ILE A 304 -17.24 -4.98 14.43
C ILE A 304 -18.65 -4.41 14.24
N LYS A 305 -18.90 -3.76 13.10
CA LYS A 305 -20.21 -3.17 12.76
C LYS A 305 -21.32 -4.22 12.66
N GLU A 306 -21.00 -5.39 12.12
CA GLU A 306 -21.89 -6.55 11.97
C GLU A 306 -21.92 -7.44 13.23
N LYS A 307 -21.16 -7.09 14.26
CA LYS A 307 -21.16 -7.75 15.57
C LYS A 307 -20.79 -9.24 15.53
N TRP A 308 -19.76 -9.60 14.76
CA TRP A 308 -19.27 -10.99 14.64
C TRP A 308 -18.68 -11.55 15.96
N TYR A 309 -18.48 -10.72 16.98
CA TYR A 309 -18.11 -11.14 18.33
C TYR A 309 -19.27 -11.75 19.14
N ARG A 310 -20.53 -11.64 18.70
CA ARG A 310 -21.69 -12.15 19.44
C ARG A 310 -21.67 -13.67 19.59
N VAL A 311 -22.23 -14.18 20.69
CA VAL A 311 -22.28 -15.61 21.01
C VAL A 311 -23.19 -16.39 20.03
N ASP A 312 -24.27 -15.76 19.60
CA ASP A 312 -25.32 -16.31 18.74
C ASP A 312 -25.10 -16.05 17.23
N LEU A 313 -23.86 -15.76 16.83
CA LEU A 313 -23.51 -15.52 15.42
C LEU A 313 -23.78 -16.77 14.56
N ASP A 314 -24.37 -16.57 13.38
CA ASP A 314 -24.40 -17.58 12.31
C ASP A 314 -23.00 -17.75 11.70
N GLU A 315 -22.53 -19.00 11.71
CA GLU A 315 -21.19 -19.40 11.31
C GLU A 315 -21.13 -20.02 9.91
N ALA A 316 -22.22 -19.98 9.13
CA ALA A 316 -22.29 -20.61 7.80
C ALA A 316 -21.18 -20.16 6.83
N ASP A 317 -20.73 -18.91 6.93
CA ASP A 317 -19.68 -18.33 6.08
C ASP A 317 -18.26 -18.49 6.66
N TRP A 318 -18.08 -19.21 7.77
CA TRP A 318 -16.78 -19.40 8.41
C TRP A 318 -16.14 -20.72 7.99
N SER A 319 -14.82 -20.73 7.91
CA SER A 319 -14.04 -21.89 7.48
C SER A 319 -13.12 -22.39 8.60
N PRO A 320 -12.85 -23.70 8.71
CA PRO A 320 -11.87 -24.20 9.68
C PRO A 320 -10.47 -23.61 9.46
N ILE A 321 -9.77 -23.31 10.56
CA ILE A 321 -8.36 -22.89 10.58
C ILE A 321 -7.63 -23.57 11.75
N GLU A 322 -6.31 -23.68 11.66
CA GLU A 322 -5.45 -23.98 12.79
C GLU A 322 -4.75 -22.72 13.30
N ILE A 323 -4.61 -22.58 14.62
CA ILE A 323 -3.74 -21.58 15.25
C ILE A 323 -2.29 -22.09 15.31
N LYS A 324 -1.34 -21.24 15.76
CA LYS A 324 0.12 -21.50 15.73
C LYS A 324 0.68 -21.64 14.29
N LYS A 325 -0.05 -21.13 13.29
CA LYS A 325 0.35 -21.07 11.88
C LYS A 325 -0.15 -19.76 11.29
N PHE A 326 0.54 -19.21 10.30
CA PHE A 326 -0.02 -18.13 9.50
C PHE A 326 -1.18 -18.66 8.63
N TRP A 327 -2.13 -17.81 8.24
CA TRP A 327 -3.25 -18.25 7.40
C TRP A 327 -2.78 -18.53 5.95
N GLU A 328 -1.71 -17.87 5.50
CA GLU A 328 -1.06 -18.10 4.19
C GLU A 328 -0.47 -19.50 4.11
N GLU A 329 0.13 -20.00 5.20
CA GLU A 329 0.60 -21.39 5.29
C GLU A 329 -0.52 -22.41 5.10
N GLN A 330 -1.76 -21.97 5.34
CA GLN A 330 -2.98 -22.76 5.26
C GLN A 330 -3.75 -22.50 3.95
N GLY A 331 -3.19 -21.71 3.04
CA GLY A 331 -3.72 -21.49 1.69
C GLY A 331 -4.61 -20.25 1.54
N TRP A 332 -4.72 -19.40 2.56
CA TRP A 332 -5.44 -18.12 2.45
C TRP A 332 -4.55 -17.07 1.82
N ASP A 333 -4.87 -16.67 0.58
CA ASP A 333 -4.22 -15.54 -0.08
C ASP A 333 -4.97 -14.26 0.27
N TYR A 334 -4.73 -13.77 1.48
CA TYR A 334 -5.47 -12.67 2.04
C TYR A 334 -4.56 -11.80 2.90
N ASP A 335 -4.65 -10.49 2.69
CA ASP A 335 -4.05 -9.49 3.59
C ASP A 335 -5.20 -8.65 4.14
N GLY A 336 -5.19 -8.34 5.44
CA GLY A 336 -6.19 -7.47 6.08
C GLY A 336 -6.73 -8.04 7.38
N VAL A 337 -7.93 -7.59 7.76
CA VAL A 337 -8.58 -7.97 9.01
C VAL A 337 -9.20 -9.36 8.88
N ALA A 338 -8.99 -10.23 9.84
CA ALA A 338 -9.67 -11.52 9.88
C ALA A 338 -10.13 -11.87 11.28
N TRP A 339 -11.20 -12.66 11.35
CA TRP A 339 -11.78 -13.10 12.60
C TRP A 339 -11.47 -14.56 12.88
N TYR A 340 -11.07 -14.83 14.12
CA TYR A 340 -10.90 -16.17 14.66
C TYR A 340 -11.97 -16.43 15.70
N ARG A 341 -12.51 -17.65 15.73
CA ARG A 341 -13.56 -18.03 16.67
C ARG A 341 -13.41 -19.48 17.11
N THR A 342 -13.59 -19.73 18.39
CA THR A 342 -13.63 -21.08 18.96
C THR A 342 -14.62 -21.14 20.12
N ARG A 343 -15.05 -22.36 20.47
CA ARG A 343 -15.82 -22.63 21.67
C ARG A 343 -15.02 -23.60 22.53
N PHE A 344 -15.00 -23.34 23.82
CA PHE A 344 -14.30 -24.19 24.78
C PHE A 344 -15.11 -24.29 26.07
N VAL A 345 -14.87 -25.36 26.81
CA VAL A 345 -15.41 -25.54 28.15
C VAL A 345 -14.34 -25.10 29.13
N VAL A 346 -14.68 -24.11 29.96
CA VAL A 346 -13.78 -23.60 30.99
C VAL A 346 -13.51 -24.73 31.99
N PRO A 347 -12.24 -25.08 32.25
CA PRO A 347 -11.90 -26.07 33.27
C PRO A 347 -12.22 -25.52 34.67
N GLN A 348 -12.21 -26.37 35.68
CA GLN A 348 -12.50 -25.94 37.04
C GLN A 348 -11.53 -24.86 37.50
N ILE A 349 -12.04 -23.67 37.80
CA ILE A 349 -11.25 -22.52 38.26
C ILE A 349 -11.06 -22.63 39.78
N PRO A 350 -9.82 -22.66 40.30
CA PRO A 350 -9.58 -22.63 41.74
C PRO A 350 -10.10 -21.33 42.36
N LYS A 351 -10.78 -21.45 43.52
CA LYS A 351 -11.33 -20.29 44.24
C LYS A 351 -10.21 -19.30 44.60
N GLY A 352 -10.49 -18.00 44.43
CA GLY A 352 -9.59 -16.91 44.82
C GLY A 352 -8.42 -16.67 43.89
N ARG A 353 -8.33 -17.35 42.73
CA ARG A 353 -7.30 -17.11 41.72
C ARG A 353 -7.74 -16.11 40.67
N LYS A 354 -6.78 -15.35 40.14
CA LYS A 354 -6.95 -14.53 38.94
C LYS A 354 -6.61 -15.36 37.71
N ILE A 355 -7.36 -15.15 36.64
CA ILE A 355 -7.17 -15.85 35.36
C ILE A 355 -6.77 -14.82 34.32
N PHE A 356 -5.81 -15.20 33.49
CA PHE A 356 -5.34 -14.41 32.36
C PHE A 356 -5.52 -15.23 31.10
N LEU A 357 -6.04 -14.61 30.04
CA LEU A 357 -6.04 -15.20 28.71
C LEU A 357 -4.81 -14.68 27.99
N VAL A 358 -3.83 -15.54 27.76
CA VAL A 358 -2.54 -15.09 27.22
C VAL A 358 -2.41 -15.50 25.76
N VAL A 359 -2.12 -14.54 24.89
CA VAL A 359 -1.83 -14.76 23.47
C VAL A 359 -0.35 -14.53 23.24
N GLY A 360 0.34 -15.55 22.72
CA GLY A 360 1.79 -15.51 22.53
C GLY A 360 2.25 -14.52 21.45
N ALA A 361 1.51 -14.44 20.36
CA ALA A 361 1.78 -13.58 19.22
C ALA A 361 0.52 -13.42 18.36
N ALA A 362 0.37 -12.28 17.70
CA ALA A 362 -0.65 -12.01 16.69
C ALA A 362 -0.09 -10.99 15.71
N ASP A 363 -0.13 -11.28 14.41
CA ASP A 363 0.39 -10.40 13.37
C ASP A 363 -0.75 -9.68 12.64
N GLU A 364 -0.86 -8.35 12.67
CA GLU A 364 -0.01 -7.37 13.39
C GLU A 364 -0.60 -6.98 14.76
N SER A 365 -1.93 -7.00 14.87
CA SER A 365 -2.70 -6.58 16.04
C SER A 365 -3.88 -7.52 16.27
N ALA A 366 -4.42 -7.52 17.48
CA ALA A 366 -5.55 -8.37 17.84
C ALA A 366 -6.46 -7.67 18.86
N THR A 367 -7.77 -7.80 18.65
CA THR A 367 -8.78 -7.54 19.69
C THR A 367 -9.40 -8.87 20.10
N VAL A 368 -9.61 -9.06 21.40
CA VAL A 368 -10.13 -10.31 21.94
C VAL A 368 -11.48 -10.07 22.62
N TRP A 369 -12.44 -10.94 22.27
CA TRP A 369 -13.76 -10.99 22.90
C TRP A 369 -13.99 -12.35 23.55
N LEU A 370 -14.63 -12.35 24.71
CA LEU A 370 -15.09 -13.54 25.40
C LEU A 370 -16.58 -13.39 25.69
N ASN A 371 -17.38 -14.35 25.23
CA ASN A 371 -18.84 -14.34 25.40
C ASN A 371 -19.53 -13.04 24.91
N GLY A 372 -18.99 -12.40 23.86
CA GLY A 372 -19.51 -11.16 23.31
C GLY A 372 -18.97 -9.88 23.98
N GLU A 373 -18.21 -9.99 25.07
CA GLU A 373 -17.59 -8.85 25.74
C GLU A 373 -16.14 -8.69 25.31
N ARG A 374 -15.71 -7.46 25.02
CA ARG A 374 -14.32 -7.16 24.68
C ARG A 374 -13.46 -7.21 25.94
N ILE A 375 -12.45 -8.09 25.95
CA ILE A 375 -11.60 -8.32 27.13
C ILE A 375 -10.15 -7.85 26.95
N GLY A 376 -9.70 -7.59 25.72
CA GLY A 376 -8.33 -7.12 25.48
C GLY A 376 -8.10 -6.58 24.08
N VAL A 377 -7.04 -5.77 23.93
CA VAL A 377 -6.49 -5.30 22.65
C VAL A 377 -4.98 -5.29 22.72
N HIS A 378 -4.37 -5.74 21.64
CA HIS A 378 -2.95 -5.63 21.35
C HIS A 378 -2.79 -4.92 20.02
N ASP A 379 -2.33 -3.66 20.05
CA ASP A 379 -2.07 -2.85 18.88
C ASP A 379 -0.90 -1.91 19.20
N ILE A 380 0.32 -2.38 18.92
CA ILE A 380 1.56 -1.65 19.22
C ILE A 380 2.45 -1.49 17.97
N GLY A 381 1.85 -1.60 16.78
CA GLY A 381 2.48 -1.45 15.46
C GLY A 381 3.35 -2.62 14.99
N GLU A 382 4.03 -2.44 13.84
CA GLU A 382 4.62 -3.53 13.03
C GLU A 382 5.69 -4.34 13.75
N ALA A 383 6.33 -3.79 14.79
CA ALA A 383 7.32 -4.51 15.59
C ALA A 383 6.68 -5.34 16.73
N GLY A 384 5.37 -5.21 16.92
CA GLY A 384 4.58 -5.75 18.00
C GLY A 384 4.08 -7.17 17.81
N TRP A 385 4.12 -7.69 16.58
CA TRP A 385 3.45 -8.95 16.26
C TRP A 385 3.99 -10.17 17.03
N THR A 386 5.27 -10.14 17.40
CA THR A 386 5.94 -11.17 18.21
C THR A 386 5.81 -10.96 19.72
N LYS A 387 5.04 -9.97 20.17
CA LYS A 387 4.90 -9.64 21.60
C LYS A 387 3.67 -10.30 22.19
N ARG A 388 3.89 -11.09 23.24
CA ARG A 388 2.85 -11.67 24.08
C ARG A 388 2.01 -10.58 24.75
N PHE A 389 0.71 -10.80 24.85
CA PHE A 389 -0.23 -9.97 25.61
C PHE A 389 -1.24 -10.84 26.38
N SER A 390 -1.94 -10.23 27.35
CA SER A 390 -2.85 -10.92 28.29
C SER A 390 -4.07 -10.10 28.65
#